data_AF-A0A0C3ED89-F1
#
_entry.id   AF-A0A0C3ED89-F1
#
_cell.length_a   1.000
_cell.length_b   1.000
_cell.length_c   1.000
_cell.angle_alpha   90.00
_cell.angle_beta   90.00
_cell.angle_gamma   90.00
#
_symmetry.space_group_name_H-M   'P 1'
#
loop_
_entity.id
_entity.type
_entity.pdbx_description
1 polymer ?
#
loop_
_entity_poly.entity_id
_entity_poly.type
_entity_poly.pdbx_seq_one_letter_code
_entity_poly.pdbx_strand_id
1 'polypeptide(L)'
;MGLTQSTPKITAQDRAILDLKLQRDKLRQYQKKIQVILDREHDIARSYLATGDKDHAVLALRRRKYQQSLLLRTDSQLENLEQLVSTIEFSLVEMSVLHGLKQGNEVLKEIHREMSIESVERLMEETQEAREYQQEIGNLLADQLSLEEEDAVQAELQELQKQSV
;
A
#
# COMPACT_ATOMS: atom_id res chain seq x y z
N MET A 1 26.66 -24.41 15.09
CA MET A 1 26.43 -23.52 13.93
C MET A 1 25.82 -22.24 14.47
N GLY A 2 26.60 -21.15 14.51
CA GLY A 2 26.17 -19.89 15.10
C GLY A 2 25.19 -19.16 14.18
N LEU A 3 24.02 -18.85 14.71
CA LEU A 3 23.04 -17.96 14.10
C LEU A 3 23.70 -16.60 13.86
N THR A 4 24.14 -16.35 12.63
CA THR A 4 24.55 -15.01 12.20
C THR A 4 23.31 -14.14 12.27
N GLN A 5 23.13 -13.43 13.39
CA GLN A 5 22.12 -12.39 13.51
C GLN A 5 22.39 -11.39 12.37
N SER A 6 21.50 -11.37 11.38
CA SER A 6 21.53 -10.36 10.35
C SER A 6 21.29 -9.02 11.04
N THR A 7 22.35 -8.23 11.20
CA THR A 7 22.21 -6.85 11.66
C THR A 7 21.26 -6.17 10.69
N PRO A 8 20.11 -5.62 11.13
CA PRO A 8 19.19 -4.95 10.22
C PRO A 8 19.95 -3.85 9.51
N LYS A 9 19.99 -3.92 8.17
CA LYS A 9 20.67 -2.91 7.35
C LYS A 9 19.87 -1.62 7.48
N ILE A 10 20.37 -0.68 8.29
CA ILE A 10 19.81 0.66 8.43
C ILE A 10 19.72 1.27 7.03
N THR A 11 18.49 1.52 6.58
CA THR A 11 18.24 2.08 5.26
C THR A 11 18.55 3.57 5.25
N ALA A 12 18.71 4.17 4.07
CA ALA A 12 18.83 5.63 3.94
C ALA A 12 17.58 6.35 4.50
N GLN A 13 16.41 5.69 4.44
CA GLN A 13 15.15 6.19 4.99
C GLN A 13 15.19 6.23 6.51
N ASP A 14 15.68 5.17 7.17
CA ASP A 14 15.81 5.13 8.63
C ASP A 14 16.72 6.24 9.16
N ARG A 15 17.81 6.55 8.43
CA ARG A 15 18.71 7.67 8.77
C ARG A 15 18.01 9.01 8.65
N ALA A 16 17.25 9.23 7.56
CA ALA A 16 16.51 10.47 7.38
C ALA A 16 15.43 10.67 8.47
N ILE A 17 14.71 9.61 8.85
CA ILE A 17 13.73 9.65 9.94
C ILE A 17 14.42 9.95 11.27
N LEU A 18 15.57 9.34 11.53
CA LEU A 18 16.36 9.62 12.73
C LEU A 18 16.79 11.09 12.78
N ASP A 19 17.29 11.64 11.68
CA ASP A 19 17.73 13.04 11.60
C ASP A 19 16.58 14.02 11.88
N LEU A 20 15.38 13.74 11.32
CA LEU A 20 14.17 14.51 11.59
C LEU A 20 13.76 14.42 13.07
N LYS A 21 13.81 13.23 13.68
CA LYS A 21 13.51 13.03 15.10
C LYS A 21 14.52 13.77 15.99
N LEU A 22 15.80 13.76 15.64
CA LEU A 22 16.84 14.52 16.34
C LEU A 22 16.62 16.03 16.25
N GLN A 23 16.21 16.54 15.07
CA GLN A 23 15.87 17.96 14.90
C GLN A 23 14.66 18.36 15.74
N ARG A 24 13.60 17.55 15.75
CA ARG A 24 12.43 17.73 16.61
C ARG A 24 12.82 17.82 18.08
N ASP A 25 13.66 16.90 18.56
CA ASP A 25 14.08 16.88 19.96
C ASP A 25 14.95 18.10 20.32
N LYS A 26 15.81 18.56 19.41
CA LYS A 26 16.55 19.82 19.56
C LYS A 26 15.62 21.03 19.65
N LEU A 27 14.58 21.10 18.81
CA LEU A 27 13.59 22.18 18.86
C LEU A 27 12.79 22.16 20.16
N ARG A 28 12.40 20.99 20.67
CA ARG A 28 11.76 20.87 21.99
C ARG A 28 12.67 21.34 23.13
N GLN A 29 13.96 21.02 23.06
CA GLN A 29 14.93 21.55 24.03
C GLN A 29 15.06 23.07 23.94
N TYR A 30 15.07 23.62 22.73
CA TYR A 30 15.12 25.06 22.50
C TYR A 30 13.87 25.78 23.02
N GLN A 31 12.68 25.22 22.77
CA GLN A 31 11.40 25.69 23.30
C GLN A 31 11.43 25.79 24.83
N LYS A 32 11.88 24.73 25.51
CA LYS A 32 12.03 24.73 26.99
C LYS A 32 12.99 25.82 27.48
N LYS A 33 14.11 26.03 26.77
CA LYS A 33 15.07 27.09 27.12
C LYS A 33 14.46 28.49 26.96
N ILE A 34 13.72 28.74 25.88
CA ILE A 34 13.04 30.03 25.68
C ILE A 34 12.00 30.26 26.77
N GLN A 35 11.24 29.23 27.16
CA GLN A 35 10.23 29.38 28.22
C GLN A 35 10.85 29.86 29.53
N VAL A 36 11.98 29.28 29.95
CA VAL A 36 12.71 29.71 31.14
C VAL A 36 13.21 31.16 31.02
N ILE A 37 13.64 31.58 29.82
CA ILE A 37 14.05 32.97 29.56
C ILE A 37 12.86 33.91 29.66
N LEU A 38 11.70 33.54 29.09
CA LEU A 38 10.47 34.33 29.14
C LEU A 38 9.99 34.57 30.57
N ASP A 39 10.06 33.55 31.42
CA ASP A 39 9.68 33.64 32.82
C ASP A 39 10.64 34.58 33.57
N ARG A 40 11.95 34.45 33.33
CA ARG A 40 12.96 35.37 33.89
C ARG A 40 12.78 36.81 33.43
N GLU A 41 12.56 37.06 32.15
CA GLU A 41 12.31 38.41 31.63
C GLU A 41 11.03 39.02 32.21
N HIS A 42 10.03 38.18 32.52
CA HIS A 42 8.83 38.63 33.21
C HIS A 42 9.10 39.04 34.66
N ASP A 43 9.88 38.27 35.41
CA ASP A 43 10.26 38.61 36.78
C ASP A 43 11.13 39.87 36.85
N ILE A 44 12.07 40.01 35.90
CA ILE A 44 12.89 41.22 35.77
C ILE A 44 12.03 42.45 35.45
N ALA A 45 11.02 42.31 34.59
CA ALA A 45 10.09 43.40 34.33
C ALA A 45 9.28 43.77 35.58
N ARG A 46 8.87 42.79 36.41
CA ARG A 46 8.20 43.06 37.70
C ARG A 46 9.12 43.78 38.68
N SER A 47 10.40 43.39 38.76
CA SER A 47 11.34 44.06 39.67
C SER A 47 11.59 45.51 39.28
N TYR A 48 11.74 45.81 37.98
CA TYR A 48 11.89 47.20 37.52
C TYR A 48 10.64 48.04 37.74
N LEU A 49 9.44 47.46 37.64
CA LEU A 49 8.21 48.15 38.00
C LEU A 49 8.14 48.46 39.50
N ALA A 50 8.64 47.56 40.35
CA ALA A 50 8.69 47.78 41.80
C ALA A 50 9.69 48.88 42.21
N THR A 51 10.80 49.04 41.48
CA THR A 51 11.78 50.12 41.71
C THR A 51 11.36 51.45 41.09
N GLY A 52 10.32 51.47 40.24
CA GLY A 52 9.83 52.67 39.56
C GLY A 52 10.49 52.97 38.21
N ASP A 53 11.41 52.12 37.75
CA ASP A 53 12.17 52.28 36.50
C ASP A 53 11.37 51.79 35.28
N LYS A 54 10.45 52.65 34.82
CA LYS A 54 9.54 52.34 33.71
C LYS A 54 10.24 52.03 32.39
N ASP A 55 11.31 52.75 32.05
CA ASP A 55 12.01 52.58 30.76
C ASP A 55 12.66 51.19 30.64
N HIS A 56 13.29 50.71 31.73
CA HIS A 56 13.88 49.38 31.80
C HIS A 56 12.82 48.27 31.80
N ALA A 57 11.70 48.49 32.48
CA ALA A 57 10.57 47.57 32.44
C ALA A 57 9.99 47.42 31.02
N VAL A 58 9.83 48.51 30.28
CA VAL A 58 9.36 48.48 28.88
C VAL A 58 10.34 47.74 27.97
N LEU A 59 11.65 47.96 28.15
CA LEU A 59 12.68 47.24 27.38
C LEU A 59 12.62 45.73 27.64
N ALA A 60 12.49 45.31 28.90
CA ALA A 60 12.35 43.89 29.27
C ALA A 60 11.09 43.27 28.65
N LEU A 61 9.95 43.99 28.67
CA LEU A 61 8.71 43.52 28.04
C LEU A 61 8.82 43.41 26.52
N ARG A 62 9.56 44.32 25.86
CA ARG A 62 9.82 44.22 24.40
C ARG A 62 10.64 42.99 24.05
N ARG A 63 11.70 42.69 24.83
CA ARG A 63 12.49 41.47 24.67
C ARG A 63 11.63 40.22 24.86
N ARG A 64 10.78 40.22 25.89
CA ARG A 64 9.84 39.14 26.15
C ARG A 64 8.89 38.92 24.98
N LYS A 65 8.34 39.99 24.40
CA LYS A 65 7.45 39.89 23.24
C LYS A 65 8.16 39.33 22.00
N TYR A 66 9.42 39.70 21.78
CA TYR A 66 10.23 39.13 20.70
C TYR A 66 10.47 37.62 20.90
N GLN A 67 10.84 37.21 22.12
CA GLN A 67 11.03 35.79 22.46
C GLN A 67 9.73 34.99 22.33
N GLN A 68 8.58 35.56 22.68
CA GLN A 68 7.27 34.93 22.45
C GLN A 68 7.00 34.71 20.95
N SER A 69 7.33 35.68 20.10
CA SER A 69 7.18 35.51 18.65
C SER A 69 8.09 34.42 18.11
N LEU A 70 9.31 34.30 18.65
CA LEU A 70 10.24 33.25 18.29
C LEU A 70 9.76 31.87 18.74
N LEU A 71 9.15 31.77 19.93
CA LEU A 71 8.53 30.55 20.43
C LEU A 71 7.38 30.11 19.52
N LEU A 72 6.48 31.02 19.12
CA LEU A 72 5.39 30.70 18.18
C LEU A 72 5.90 30.18 16.82
N ARG A 73 6.99 30.75 16.30
CA ARG A 73 7.62 30.25 15.07
C ARG A 73 8.27 28.88 15.26
N THR A 74 8.82 28.63 16.45
CA THR A 74 9.41 27.33 16.79
C THR A 74 8.32 26.26 16.91
N ASP A 75 7.18 26.60 17.50
CA ASP A 75 6.03 25.70 17.64
C ASP A 75 5.46 25.30 16.28
N SER A 76 5.31 26.26 15.36
CA SER A 76 4.85 25.94 14.00
C SER A 76 5.85 25.08 13.23
N GLN A 77 7.15 25.31 13.39
CA GLN A 77 8.19 24.45 12.81
C GLN A 77 8.17 23.04 13.41
N LEU A 78 7.90 22.91 14.71
CA LEU A 78 7.79 21.63 15.40
C LEU A 78 6.59 20.83 14.87
N GLU A 79 5.42 21.48 14.73
CA GLU A 79 4.22 20.87 14.16
C GLU A 79 4.46 20.37 12.73
N ASN A 80 5.08 21.19 11.89
CA ASN A 80 5.44 20.81 10.53
C ASN A 80 6.38 19.58 10.50
N LEU A 81 7.36 19.51 11.40
CA LEU A 81 8.26 18.35 11.51
C LEU A 81 7.52 17.10 11.97
N GLU A 82 6.58 17.21 12.91
CA GLU A 82 5.78 16.08 13.38
C GLU A 82 4.86 15.55 12.27
N GLN A 83 4.24 16.44 11.49
CA GLN A 83 3.44 16.07 10.32
C GLN A 83 4.30 15.37 9.25
N LEU A 84 5.51 15.88 8.97
CA LEU A 84 6.43 15.28 8.01
C LEU A 84 6.85 13.87 8.44
N VAL A 85 7.21 13.68 9.71
CA VAL A 85 7.57 12.36 10.24
C VAL A 85 6.39 11.39 10.13
N SER A 86 5.18 11.82 10.52
CA SER A 86 3.97 10.99 10.41
C SER A 86 3.66 10.60 8.96
N THR A 87 3.84 11.54 8.02
CA THR A 87 3.63 11.30 6.59
C THR A 87 4.60 10.25 6.07
N ILE A 88 5.89 10.38 6.42
CA ILE A 88 6.92 9.41 6.01
C ILE A 88 6.64 8.03 6.58
N GLU A 89 6.29 7.93 7.87
CA GLU A 89 5.96 6.66 8.52
C GLU A 89 4.74 6.00 7.84
N PHE A 90 3.71 6.78 7.47
CA PHE A 90 2.57 6.28 6.71
C PHE A 90 2.97 5.79 5.31
N SER A 91 3.79 6.55 4.56
CA SER A 91 4.25 6.13 3.23
C SER A 91 5.10 4.83 3.28
N LEU A 92 5.82 4.57 4.37
CA LEU A 92 6.52 3.29 4.56
C LEU A 92 5.55 2.12 4.73
N VAL A 93 4.44 2.32 5.44
CA VAL A 93 3.38 1.33 5.55
C VAL A 93 2.72 1.10 4.19
N GLU A 94 2.42 2.17 3.46
CA GLU A 94 1.83 2.09 2.12
C GLU A 94 2.73 1.30 1.14
N MET A 95 4.04 1.56 1.16
CA MET A 95 5.00 0.78 0.37
C MET A 95 4.98 -0.71 0.74
N SER A 96 4.86 -1.03 2.04
CA SER A 96 4.78 -2.41 2.51
C SER A 96 3.50 -3.10 2.04
N VAL A 97 2.36 -2.40 2.08
CA VAL A 97 1.08 -2.90 1.56
C VAL A 97 1.17 -3.15 0.05
N LEU A 98 1.74 -2.22 -0.71
CA LEU A 98 1.96 -2.40 -2.15
C LEU A 98 2.84 -3.63 -2.46
N HIS A 99 3.88 -3.86 -1.65
CA HIS A 99 4.71 -5.05 -1.80
C HIS A 99 3.92 -6.34 -1.53
N GLY A 100 3.09 -6.35 -0.48
CA GLY A 100 2.21 -7.47 -0.17
C GLY A 100 1.17 -7.74 -1.27
N LEU A 101 0.57 -6.69 -1.84
CA LEU A 101 -0.35 -6.82 -2.98
C LEU A 101 0.35 -7.38 -4.22
N LYS A 102 1.59 -6.97 -4.49
CA LYS A 102 2.38 -7.49 -5.61
C LYS A 102 2.65 -8.99 -5.44
N GLN A 103 3.10 -9.41 -4.25
CA GLN A 103 3.31 -10.83 -3.94
C GLN A 103 2.01 -11.63 -4.03
N GLY A 104 0.90 -11.11 -3.50
CA GLY A 104 -0.41 -11.76 -3.61
C GLY A 104 -0.86 -11.93 -5.07
N ASN A 105 -0.60 -10.93 -5.93
CA ASN A 105 -0.90 -11.01 -7.36
C ASN A 105 -0.01 -12.05 -8.08
N GLU A 106 1.27 -12.15 -7.71
CA GLU A 106 2.16 -13.20 -8.23
C GLU A 106 1.63 -14.60 -7.86
N VAL A 107 1.25 -14.83 -6.60
CA VAL A 107 0.64 -16.09 -6.14
C VAL A 107 -0.69 -16.38 -6.86
N LEU A 108 -1.56 -15.37 -7.03
CA LEU A 108 -2.81 -15.53 -7.76
C LEU A 108 -2.58 -15.91 -9.22
N LYS A 109 -1.53 -15.39 -9.87
CA LYS A 109 -1.16 -15.78 -11.24
C LYS A 109 -0.69 -17.22 -11.32
N GLU A 110 0.07 -17.70 -10.32
CA GLU A 110 0.47 -19.11 -10.23
C GLU A 110 -0.75 -20.01 -10.07
N ILE A 111 -1.65 -19.69 -9.14
CA ILE A 111 -2.91 -20.43 -8.93
C ILE A 111 -3.76 -20.47 -10.22
N HIS A 112 -3.92 -19.33 -10.91
CA HIS A 112 -4.64 -19.29 -12.17
C HIS A 112 -3.98 -20.13 -13.26
N ARG A 113 -2.64 -20.18 -13.31
CA ARG A 113 -1.90 -20.99 -14.28
C ARG A 113 -2.13 -22.48 -14.02
N GLU A 114 -2.00 -22.93 -12.78
CA GLU A 114 -2.25 -24.32 -12.39
C GLU A 114 -3.69 -24.75 -12.67
N MET A 115 -4.68 -23.94 -12.25
CA MET A 115 -6.10 -24.22 -12.53
C MET A 115 -6.40 -24.27 -14.03
N SER A 116 -5.81 -23.37 -14.84
CA SER A 116 -6.07 -23.35 -16.28
C SER A 116 -5.51 -24.58 -17.00
N ILE A 117 -4.37 -25.12 -16.57
CA ILE A 117 -3.77 -26.31 -17.18
C ILE A 117 -4.61 -27.54 -16.82
N GLU A 118 -4.91 -27.76 -15.53
CA GLU A 118 -5.73 -28.89 -15.11
C GLU A 118 -7.15 -28.86 -15.71
N SER A 119 -7.74 -27.66 -15.83
CA SER A 119 -9.09 -27.53 -16.39
C SER A 119 -9.10 -27.73 -17.90
N VAL A 120 -8.04 -27.33 -18.62
CA VAL A 120 -7.93 -27.55 -20.07
C VAL A 120 -7.63 -29.01 -20.39
N GLU A 121 -6.76 -29.67 -19.63
CA GLU A 121 -6.45 -31.09 -19.82
C GLU A 121 -7.68 -31.97 -19.58
N ARG A 122 -8.42 -31.77 -18.47
CA ARG A 122 -9.66 -32.50 -18.21
C ARG A 122 -10.72 -32.28 -19.28
N LEU A 123 -10.89 -31.04 -19.75
CA LEU A 123 -11.89 -30.74 -20.78
C LEU A 123 -11.50 -31.32 -22.15
N MET A 124 -10.20 -31.39 -22.47
CA MET A 124 -9.72 -32.08 -23.67
C MET A 124 -9.91 -33.60 -23.58
N GLU A 125 -9.65 -34.22 -22.43
CA GLU A 125 -9.92 -35.64 -22.19
C GLU A 125 -11.42 -35.95 -22.33
N GLU A 126 -12.29 -35.19 -21.64
CA GLU A 126 -13.75 -35.38 -21.72
C GLU A 126 -14.30 -35.21 -23.15
N THR A 127 -13.79 -34.24 -23.91
CA THR A 127 -14.23 -34.05 -25.30
C THR A 127 -13.73 -35.12 -26.26
N GLN A 128 -12.55 -35.68 -26.02
CA GLN A 128 -12.00 -36.77 -26.82
C GLN A 128 -12.77 -38.08 -26.55
N GLU A 129 -13.02 -38.42 -25.28
CA GLU A 129 -13.83 -39.57 -24.90
C GLU A 129 -15.26 -39.47 -25.46
N ALA A 130 -15.90 -38.30 -25.38
CA ALA A 130 -17.23 -38.08 -25.93
C ALA A 130 -17.26 -38.26 -27.46
N ARG A 131 -16.21 -37.85 -28.18
CA ARG A 131 -16.09 -38.03 -29.64
C ARG A 131 -15.88 -39.49 -30.00
N GLU A 132 -15.04 -40.21 -29.27
CA GLU A 132 -14.79 -41.64 -29.49
C GLU A 132 -16.05 -42.45 -29.24
N TYR A 133 -16.78 -42.17 -28.16
CA TYR A 133 -18.08 -42.80 -27.88
C TYR A 133 -19.13 -42.49 -28.97
N GLN A 134 -19.18 -41.26 -29.48
CA GLN A 134 -20.06 -40.92 -30.60
C GLN A 134 -19.68 -41.65 -31.89
N GLN A 135 -18.38 -41.81 -32.18
CA GLN A 135 -17.93 -42.57 -33.34
C GLN A 135 -18.21 -44.07 -33.19
N GLU A 136 -18.05 -44.63 -31.99
CA GLU A 136 -18.37 -46.02 -31.71
C GLU A 136 -19.87 -46.29 -31.86
N ILE A 137 -20.72 -45.40 -31.34
CA ILE A 137 -22.17 -45.44 -31.61
C ILE A 137 -22.45 -45.34 -33.10
N GLY A 138 -21.81 -44.40 -33.80
CA GLY A 138 -21.98 -44.23 -35.25
C GLY A 138 -21.63 -45.49 -36.04
N ASN A 139 -20.52 -46.14 -35.69
CA ASN A 139 -20.07 -47.38 -36.32
C ASN A 139 -21.01 -48.56 -36.01
N LEU A 140 -21.48 -48.69 -34.77
CA LEU A 140 -22.43 -49.73 -34.38
C LEU A 140 -23.79 -49.56 -35.05
N LEU A 141 -24.25 -48.32 -35.21
CA LEU A 141 -25.50 -48.02 -35.93
C LEU A 141 -25.35 -48.27 -37.43
N ALA A 142 -24.23 -47.87 -38.03
CA ALA A 142 -23.94 -48.11 -39.46
C ALA A 142 -23.85 -49.61 -39.79
N ASP A 143 -23.29 -50.44 -38.88
CA ASP A 143 -23.19 -51.89 -39.09
C ASP A 143 -24.56 -52.61 -38.94
N GLN A 144 -25.57 -51.93 -38.38
CA GLN A 144 -26.93 -52.47 -38.18
C GLN A 144 -27.96 -51.96 -39.20
N LEU A 145 -27.68 -50.89 -39.92
CA LEU A 145 -28.59 -50.30 -40.90
C LEU A 145 -28.47 -51.00 -42.26
N SER A 146 -29.60 -51.26 -42.90
CA SER A 146 -29.61 -51.73 -44.29
C SER A 146 -29.41 -50.57 -45.27
N LEU A 147 -28.90 -50.87 -46.49
CA LEU A 147 -28.66 -49.85 -47.52
C LEU A 147 -29.90 -49.00 -47.85
N GLU A 148 -31.10 -49.58 -47.77
CA GLU A 148 -32.36 -48.86 -48.03
C GLU A 148 -32.71 -47.87 -46.90
N GLU A 149 -32.34 -48.19 -45.66
CA GLU A 149 -32.55 -47.32 -44.49
C GLU A 149 -31.51 -46.18 -44.46
N GLU A 150 -30.27 -46.43 -44.87
CA GLU A 150 -29.25 -45.39 -45.02
C GLU A 150 -29.64 -44.34 -46.08
N ASP A 151 -30.15 -44.79 -47.23
CA ASP A 151 -30.63 -43.92 -48.30
C ASP A 151 -31.83 -43.05 -47.84
N ALA A 152 -32.74 -43.61 -47.02
CA ALA A 152 -33.87 -42.88 -46.46
C ALA A 152 -33.43 -41.78 -45.47
N VAL A 153 -32.47 -42.09 -44.59
CA VAL A 153 -31.90 -41.11 -43.64
C VAL A 153 -31.18 -39.98 -44.39
N GLN A 154 -30.43 -40.29 -45.45
CA GLN A 154 -29.78 -39.29 -46.29
C GLN A 154 -30.78 -38.37 -47.01
N ALA A 155 -31.91 -38.92 -47.48
CA ALA A 155 -32.97 -38.12 -48.08
C ALA A 155 -33.61 -37.15 -47.06
N GLU A 156 -33.90 -37.63 -45.84
CA GLU A 156 -34.47 -36.80 -44.77
C GLU A 156 -33.49 -35.69 -44.32
N LEU A 157 -32.19 -36.00 -44.22
CA LEU A 157 -31.16 -35.01 -43.92
C LEU A 157 -31.05 -33.93 -45.01
N GLN A 158 -31.17 -34.30 -46.28
CA GLN A 158 -31.21 -33.33 -47.38
C GLN A 158 -32.45 -32.43 -47.33
N GLU A 159 -33.61 -32.96 -46.92
CA GLU A 159 -34.82 -32.15 -46.74
C GLU A 159 -34.65 -31.15 -45.58
N LEU A 160 -34.10 -31.57 -44.44
CA LEU A 160 -33.83 -30.68 -43.31
C LEU A 160 -32.81 -29.59 -43.67
N GLN A 161 -31.76 -29.93 -44.42
CA GLN A 161 -30.79 -28.94 -44.89
C GLN A 161 -31.41 -27.89 -45.84
N LYS A 162 -32.37 -28.29 -46.69
CA LYS A 162 -33.11 -27.38 -47.57
C LYS A 162 -34.10 -26.49 -46.81
N GLN A 163 -34.60 -26.92 -45.65
CA GLN A 163 -35.47 -26.11 -44.78
C GLN A 163 -34.69 -25.13 -43.89
N SER A 164 -33.39 -25.39 -43.68
CA SER A 164 -32.52 -24.63 -42.77
C SER A 164 -31.74 -23.49 -43.45
N VAL A 165 -31.92 -23.30 -44.76
CA VAL A 165 -31.36 -22.21 -45.58
C VAL A 165 -32.51 -21.36 -46.10
#